data_AF-A0A847YVF7-F1
#
_entry.id   AF-A0A847YVF7-F1
#
_cell.length_a   1.000
_cell.length_b   1.000
_cell.length_c   1.000
_cell.angle_alpha   90.00
_cell.angle_beta   90.00
_cell.angle_gamma   90.00
#
_symmetry.space_group_name_H-M   'P 1'
#
loop_
_entity.id
_entity.type
_entity.pdbx_description
1 polymer ?
#
loop_
_entity_poly.entity_id
_entity_poly.type
_entity_poly.pdbx_seq_one_letter_code
_entity_poly.pdbx_strand_id
1 'polypeptide(L)'
;MNSVTQEDSLGCSLACIAQLTHKSYQAILKLVDHQKAQTQGFYCKELVSILSYLGYNYNYKYLKPRLKKLIYTNGVIVFIKRSKKYPNGHYLIRVNKTWMDPWINFSATARIIDATAGFRKRLPGTPIYALFPRQILVSEQKNTCCYKSNNR
;
A
#
# COMPACT_ATOMS: atom_id res chain seq x y z
N MET A 1 -10.55 -15.08 -3.84
CA MET A 1 -9.36 -14.20 -3.93
C MET A 1 -8.65 -14.30 -2.60
N ASN A 2 -7.44 -14.86 -2.58
CA ASN A 2 -6.74 -15.16 -1.32
C ASN A 2 -5.90 -13.94 -0.93
N SER A 3 -5.95 -13.55 0.34
CA SER A 3 -5.09 -12.49 0.89
C SER A 3 -3.66 -12.99 1.03
N VAL A 4 -2.68 -12.11 0.82
CA VAL A 4 -1.26 -12.43 0.98
C VAL A 4 -0.76 -12.03 2.36
N THR A 5 -0.38 -13.02 3.16
CA THR A 5 0.28 -12.85 4.47
C THR A 5 1.71 -12.37 4.28
N GLN A 6 2.16 -11.40 5.10
CA GLN A 6 3.58 -11.05 5.15
C GLN A 6 4.38 -12.13 5.88
N GLU A 7 5.58 -12.42 5.40
CA GLU A 7 6.44 -13.45 6.01
C GLU A 7 7.66 -12.86 6.75
N ASP A 8 7.97 -11.58 6.52
CA ASP A 8 9.00 -10.84 7.26
C ASP A 8 8.39 -9.75 8.16
N SER A 9 9.07 -9.42 9.25
CA SER A 9 8.64 -8.45 10.27
C SER A 9 8.25 -7.07 9.71
N LEU A 10 8.93 -6.60 8.67
CA LEU A 10 8.68 -5.31 8.01
C LEU A 10 8.31 -5.47 6.52
N GLY A 11 7.82 -6.66 6.16
CA GLY A 11 7.45 -7.08 4.80
C GLY A 11 6.05 -6.68 4.33
N CYS A 12 5.27 -5.92 5.12
CA CYS A 12 3.87 -5.56 4.79
C CYS A 12 3.69 -4.96 3.39
N SER A 13 4.66 -4.17 2.93
CA SER A 13 4.65 -3.58 1.58
C SER A 13 4.84 -4.61 0.46
N LEU A 14 5.70 -5.61 0.67
CA LEU A 14 5.94 -6.69 -0.29
C LEU A 14 4.70 -7.57 -0.44
N ALA A 15 4.00 -7.85 0.66
CA ALA A 15 2.71 -8.55 0.62
C ALA A 15 1.64 -7.78 -0.18
N CYS A 16 1.63 -6.45 -0.07
CA CYS A 16 0.75 -5.60 -0.88
C CYS A 16 1.10 -5.69 -2.38
N ILE A 17 2.39 -5.67 -2.73
CA ILE A 17 2.85 -5.84 -4.12
C ILE A 17 2.53 -7.24 -4.64
N ALA A 18 2.72 -8.28 -3.84
CA ALA A 18 2.39 -9.65 -4.18
C ALA A 18 0.89 -9.79 -4.50
N GLN A 19 0.03 -9.22 -3.64
CA GLN A 19 -1.41 -9.17 -3.88
C GLN A 19 -1.78 -8.43 -5.16
N LEU A 20 -1.13 -7.29 -5.44
CA LEU A 20 -1.38 -6.47 -6.62
C LEU A 20 -0.98 -7.18 -7.91
N THR A 21 0.14 -7.89 -7.88
CA THR A 21 0.76 -8.52 -9.06
C THR A 21 0.38 -9.99 -9.25
N HIS A 22 -0.48 -10.52 -8.37
CA HIS A 22 -0.89 -11.92 -8.34
C HIS A 22 0.31 -12.88 -8.26
N LYS A 23 1.36 -12.47 -7.54
CA LYS A 23 2.56 -13.28 -7.26
C LYS A 23 2.55 -13.72 -5.80
N SER A 24 3.35 -14.75 -5.47
CA SER A 24 3.59 -15.11 -4.08
C SER A 24 4.46 -14.06 -3.38
N TYR A 25 4.38 -13.99 -2.05
CA TYR A 25 5.26 -13.14 -1.25
C TYR A 25 6.73 -13.44 -1.54
N GLN A 26 7.09 -14.72 -1.55
CA GLN A 26 8.43 -15.21 -1.88
C GLN A 26 8.92 -14.80 -3.27
N ALA A 27 8.04 -14.75 -4.27
CA ALA A 27 8.42 -14.27 -5.60
C ALA A 27 8.77 -12.78 -5.62
N ILE A 28 8.09 -11.97 -4.79
CA ILE A 28 8.42 -10.54 -4.63
C ILE A 28 9.70 -10.36 -3.81
N LEU A 29 9.88 -11.17 -2.76
CA LEU A 29 11.06 -11.12 -1.89
C LEU A 29 12.36 -11.33 -2.67
N LYS A 30 12.36 -12.20 -3.68
CA LYS A 30 13.52 -12.44 -4.56
C LYS A 30 13.98 -11.21 -5.36
N LEU A 31 13.16 -10.16 -5.44
CA LEU A 31 13.47 -8.94 -6.20
C LEU A 31 14.13 -7.85 -5.35
N VAL A 32 14.29 -8.10 -4.05
CA VAL A 32 14.73 -7.10 -3.08
C VAL A 32 15.74 -7.70 -2.11
N ASP A 33 16.38 -6.83 -1.33
CA ASP A 33 17.19 -7.26 -0.20
C ASP A 33 16.29 -7.83 0.92
N HIS A 34 16.45 -9.11 1.22
CA HIS A 34 15.71 -9.82 2.25
C HIS A 34 16.00 -9.25 3.65
N GLN A 35 17.25 -8.89 3.95
CA GLN A 35 17.62 -8.34 5.26
C GLN A 35 16.84 -7.04 5.55
N LYS A 36 16.61 -6.25 4.50
CA LYS A 36 15.82 -5.03 4.61
C LYS A 36 14.36 -5.29 4.92
N ALA A 37 13.75 -6.35 4.36
CA ALA A 37 12.38 -6.76 4.69
C ALA A 37 12.21 -7.16 6.16
N GLN A 38 13.28 -7.58 6.83
CA GLN A 38 13.29 -7.95 8.23
C GLN A 38 13.56 -6.76 9.17
N THR A 39 14.46 -5.85 8.80
CA THR A 39 15.04 -4.88 9.74
C THR A 39 14.60 -3.43 9.53
N GLN A 40 14.22 -3.03 8.31
CA GLN A 40 13.92 -1.63 8.00
C GLN A 40 12.58 -1.43 7.26
N GLY A 41 12.17 -2.39 6.43
CA GLY A 41 11.10 -2.20 5.47
C GLY A 41 11.51 -1.32 4.28
N PHE A 42 10.53 -0.92 3.47
CA PHE A 42 10.78 -0.25 2.18
C PHE A 42 10.11 1.13 2.08
N TYR A 43 10.85 2.10 1.53
CA TYR A 43 10.32 3.43 1.25
C TYR A 43 9.47 3.43 -0.02
N CYS A 44 8.52 4.37 -0.12
CA CYS A 44 7.61 4.48 -1.26
C CYS A 44 8.33 4.58 -2.62
N LYS A 45 9.50 5.24 -2.69
CA LYS A 45 10.32 5.34 -3.91
C LYS A 45 10.83 3.98 -4.38
N GLU A 46 11.25 3.13 -3.44
CA GLU A 46 11.72 1.78 -3.72
C GLU A 46 10.58 0.89 -4.20
N LEU A 47 9.43 0.97 -3.51
CA LEU A 47 8.22 0.25 -3.90
C LEU A 47 7.76 0.61 -5.32
N VAL A 48 7.80 1.89 -5.70
CA VAL A 48 7.52 2.31 -7.08
C VAL A 48 8.55 1.76 -8.07
N SER A 49 9.82 1.66 -7.68
CA SER A 49 10.86 1.08 -8.53
C SER A 49 10.63 -0.43 -8.76
N ILE A 50 10.25 -1.17 -7.70
CA ILE A 50 9.88 -2.59 -7.78
C ILE A 50 8.65 -2.76 -8.68
N LEU A 51 7.61 -1.95 -8.48
CA LEU A 51 6.41 -1.99 -9.32
C LEU A 51 6.74 -1.69 -10.79
N SER A 52 7.59 -0.71 -11.05
CA SER A 52 8.04 -0.39 -12.41
C SER A 52 8.80 -1.55 -13.05
N TYR A 53 9.70 -2.22 -12.29
CA TYR A 53 10.40 -3.43 -12.75
C TYR A 53 9.42 -4.56 -13.11
N LEU A 54 8.32 -4.67 -12.37
CA LEU A 54 7.23 -5.62 -12.63
C LEU A 54 6.26 -5.19 -13.74
N GLY A 55 6.50 -4.06 -14.43
CA GLY A 55 5.65 -3.56 -15.51
C GLY A 55 4.46 -2.69 -15.06
N TYR A 56 4.40 -2.31 -13.78
CA TYR A 56 3.31 -1.50 -13.22
C TYR A 56 3.71 -0.02 -13.09
N ASN A 57 2.91 0.87 -13.67
CA ASN A 57 3.18 2.30 -13.66
C ASN A 57 2.50 3.00 -12.48
N TYR A 58 3.27 3.24 -11.41
CA TYR A 58 2.80 3.82 -10.16
C TYR A 58 3.56 5.11 -9.81
N ASN A 59 2.93 5.93 -8.97
CA ASN A 59 3.58 7.09 -8.36
C ASN A 59 3.12 7.21 -6.90
N TYR A 60 3.98 7.67 -6.01
CA TYR A 60 3.63 7.88 -4.61
C TYR A 60 3.36 9.36 -4.32
N LYS A 61 2.43 9.63 -3.42
CA LYS A 61 2.10 10.99 -2.96
C LYS A 61 1.87 11.00 -1.46
N TYR A 62 2.26 12.11 -0.84
CA TYR A 62 1.78 12.46 0.49
C TYR A 62 0.29 12.82 0.42
N LEU A 63 -0.50 12.32 1.35
CA LEU A 63 -1.96 12.45 1.32
C LEU A 63 -2.44 13.81 1.83
N LYS A 64 -2.64 14.72 0.87
CA LYS A 64 -3.37 15.98 1.07
C LYS A 64 -4.89 15.74 1.05
N PRO A 65 -5.73 16.63 1.64
CA PRO A 65 -7.18 16.47 1.67
C PRO A 65 -7.82 16.10 0.32
N ARG A 66 -7.39 16.74 -0.77
CA ARG A 66 -7.88 16.46 -2.14
C ARG A 66 -7.64 15.02 -2.61
N LEU A 67 -6.59 14.36 -2.13
CA LEU A 67 -6.24 12.99 -2.53
C LEU A 67 -6.90 11.91 -1.65
N LYS A 68 -7.53 12.29 -0.53
CA LYS A 68 -8.09 11.32 0.44
C LYS A 68 -9.19 10.44 -0.16
N LYS A 69 -9.96 10.93 -1.13
CA LYS A 69 -11.00 10.11 -1.79
C LYS A 69 -10.39 9.07 -2.72
N LEU A 70 -9.25 9.38 -3.35
CA LEU A 70 -8.61 8.50 -4.33
C LEU A 70 -8.05 7.22 -3.70
N ILE A 71 -7.75 7.22 -2.40
CA ILE A 71 -7.21 6.03 -1.71
C ILE A 71 -8.19 4.85 -1.71
N TYR A 72 -9.48 5.11 -1.92
CA TYR A 72 -10.50 4.06 -1.96
C TYR A 72 -10.61 3.38 -3.33
N THR A 73 -9.78 3.75 -4.29
CA THR A 73 -9.70 3.10 -5.60
C THR A 73 -8.92 1.79 -5.50
N ASN A 74 -9.40 0.73 -6.15
CA ASN A 74 -8.72 -0.57 -6.17
C ASN A 74 -7.28 -0.44 -6.71
N GLY A 75 -6.37 -1.25 -6.17
CA GLY A 75 -4.96 -1.25 -6.54
C GLY A 75 -4.12 -0.14 -5.89
N VAL A 76 -4.73 0.76 -5.11
CA VAL A 76 -4.00 1.75 -4.32
C VAL A 76 -3.41 1.08 -3.07
N ILE A 77 -2.13 1.31 -2.84
CA ILE A 77 -1.42 0.89 -1.63
C ILE A 77 -1.27 2.12 -0.74
N VAL A 78 -1.63 2.02 0.54
CA VAL A 78 -1.49 3.11 1.51
C VAL A 78 -0.51 2.74 2.60
N PHE A 79 0.21 3.74 3.10
CA PHE A 79 0.99 3.66 4.32
C PHE A 79 0.25 4.39 5.44
N ILE A 80 -0.11 3.68 6.50
CA ILE A 80 -0.63 4.28 7.72
C ILE A 80 0.50 4.67 8.65
N LYS A 81 0.36 5.84 9.30
CA LYS A 81 1.38 6.39 10.19
C LYS A 81 1.62 5.49 11.41
N ARG A 82 2.80 5.65 12.01
CA ARG A 82 3.17 5.03 13.29
C ARG A 82 2.12 5.36 14.36
N SER A 83 1.78 4.36 15.16
CA SER A 83 0.81 4.46 16.26
C SER A 83 1.14 3.43 17.34
N LYS A 84 0.48 3.49 18.50
CA LYS A 84 0.62 2.46 19.55
C LYS A 84 0.34 1.05 19.01
N LYS A 85 -0.62 0.91 18.10
CA LYS A 85 -0.95 -0.37 17.45
C LYS A 85 0.03 -0.78 16.36
N TYR A 86 0.62 0.18 15.65
CA TYR A 86 1.54 -0.08 14.54
C TYR A 86 2.81 0.77 14.74
N PRO A 87 3.77 0.31 15.55
CA PRO A 87 4.91 1.13 15.94
C PRO A 87 5.79 1.52 14.74
N ASN A 88 5.82 0.72 13.68
CA ASN A 88 6.59 0.99 12.46
C ASN A 88 5.74 1.56 11.31
N GLY A 89 4.48 1.90 11.58
CA GLY A 89 3.49 2.12 10.53
C GLY A 89 3.11 0.79 9.86
N HIS A 90 2.29 0.85 8.82
CA HIS A 90 1.82 -0.37 8.16
C HIS A 90 1.35 -0.08 6.73
N TYR A 91 1.61 -1.00 5.81
CA TYR A 91 1.10 -0.92 4.45
C TYR A 91 -0.15 -1.78 4.28
N LEU A 92 -1.15 -1.25 3.56
CA LEU A 92 -2.36 -1.95 3.19
C LEU A 92 -2.69 -1.69 1.72
N ILE A 93 -3.33 -2.64 1.04
CA ILE A 93 -3.77 -2.48 -0.35
C ILE A 93 -5.30 -2.52 -0.47
N ARG A 94 -5.84 -1.66 -1.33
CA ARG A 94 -7.26 -1.60 -1.65
C ARG A 94 -7.63 -2.68 -2.67
N VAL A 95 -8.50 -3.62 -2.29
CA VAL A 95 -8.97 -4.72 -3.15
C VAL A 95 -10.49 -4.88 -3.00
N ASN A 96 -11.23 -4.87 -4.11
CA ASN A 96 -12.67 -5.16 -4.17
C ASN A 96 -13.50 -4.52 -3.04
N LYS A 97 -13.42 -3.21 -2.90
CA LYS A 97 -14.15 -2.48 -1.84
C LYS A 97 -13.77 -2.82 -0.37
N THR A 98 -12.74 -3.64 -0.15
CA THR A 98 -12.04 -3.85 1.14
C THR A 98 -10.54 -3.47 1.13
N TRP A 99 -9.93 -3.48 2.32
CA TRP A 99 -8.49 -3.32 2.52
C TRP A 99 -7.87 -4.66 2.88
N MET A 100 -6.95 -5.16 2.07
CA MET A 100 -6.11 -6.27 2.50
C MET A 100 -5.09 -5.75 3.51
N ASP A 101 -5.12 -6.33 4.70
CA ASP A 101 -4.15 -6.16 5.76
C ASP A 101 -3.21 -7.38 5.75
N PRO A 102 -1.92 -7.21 5.44
CA PRO A 102 -0.94 -8.30 5.43
C PRO A 102 -0.74 -9.00 6.78
N TRP A 103 -1.14 -8.36 7.88
CA TRP A 103 -1.00 -8.86 9.24
C TRP A 103 -2.19 -8.43 10.12
N ILE A 104 -3.36 -8.99 9.81
CA ILE A 104 -4.64 -8.59 10.40
C ILE A 104 -4.70 -8.85 11.91
N ASN A 105 -4.01 -9.89 12.40
CA ASN A 105 -3.93 -10.29 13.79
C ASN A 105 -2.75 -9.69 14.56
N PHE A 106 -2.04 -8.69 14.02
CA PHE A 106 -0.88 -8.06 14.68
C PHE A 106 -1.13 -7.64 16.13
N SER A 107 -2.32 -7.11 16.43
CA SER A 107 -2.67 -6.69 17.80
C SER A 107 -2.91 -7.84 18.78
N ALA A 108 -3.18 -9.05 18.27
CA ALA A 108 -3.32 -10.25 19.10
C ALA A 108 -1.97 -10.93 19.29
N THR A 109 -1.20 -11.03 18.20
CA THR A 109 0.10 -11.71 18.18
C THR A 109 1.09 -10.89 17.35
N ALA A 110 2.05 -10.25 18.01
CA ALA A 110 3.13 -9.49 17.37
C ALA A 110 4.31 -10.38 16.91
N ARG A 111 4.10 -11.71 16.79
CA ARG A 111 5.09 -12.67 16.29
C ARG A 111 4.84 -12.95 14.81
N ILE A 112 5.85 -12.75 13.97
CA ILE A 112 5.74 -12.90 12.52
C ILE A 112 5.32 -14.31 12.10
N ILE A 113 5.75 -15.33 12.84
CA ILE A 113 5.39 -16.75 12.59
C ILE A 113 3.89 -17.02 12.70
N ASP A 114 3.16 -16.21 13.47
CA ASP A 114 1.71 -16.31 13.63
C ASP A 114 0.96 -15.32 12.72
N ALA A 115 1.65 -14.60 11.85
CA ALA A 115 1.02 -13.58 11.03
C ALA A 115 -0.04 -14.21 10.12
N THR A 116 -1.19 -13.53 10.03
CA THR A 116 -2.25 -13.88 9.09
C THR A 116 -2.69 -12.63 8.36
N ALA A 117 -2.86 -12.72 7.04
CA ALA A 117 -3.54 -11.66 6.30
C ALA A 117 -5.05 -11.81 6.34
N GLY A 118 -5.73 -10.70 6.07
CA GLY A 118 -7.17 -10.70 5.90
C GLY A 118 -7.69 -9.41 5.32
N PHE A 119 -9.01 -9.33 5.16
CA PHE A 119 -9.67 -8.16 4.60
C PHE A 119 -10.42 -7.36 5.66
N ARG A 120 -10.25 -6.04 5.63
CA ARG A 120 -10.96 -5.08 6.49
C ARG A 120 -11.87 -4.19 5.66
N LYS A 121 -13.06 -3.90 6.18
CA LYS A 121 -13.96 -2.90 5.56
C LYS A 121 -13.44 -1.46 5.71
N ARG A 122 -12.70 -1.17 6.79
CA ARG A 122 -12.20 0.17 7.14
C ARG A 122 -10.69 0.15 7.36
N LEU A 123 -10.02 1.26 7.09
CA LEU A 123 -8.60 1.43 7.41
C LEU A 123 -8.39 1.44 8.92
N PRO A 124 -7.41 0.70 9.46
CA PRO A 124 -7.17 0.61 10.89
C PRO A 124 -6.30 1.76 11.45
N GLY A 125 -6.00 2.78 10.65
CA GLY A 125 -5.16 3.92 11.05
C GLY A 125 -5.21 5.07 10.05
N THR A 126 -4.50 6.16 10.36
CA THR A 126 -4.44 7.35 9.51
C THR A 126 -3.44 7.15 8.37
N PRO A 127 -3.88 7.15 7.10
CA PRO A 127 -2.97 7.04 5.97
C PRO A 127 -2.25 8.38 5.75
N ILE A 128 -0.94 8.34 5.49
CA ILE A 128 -0.10 9.53 5.25
C ILE A 128 0.56 9.53 3.88
N TYR A 129 0.86 8.35 3.33
CA TYR A 129 1.33 8.19 1.96
C TYR A 129 0.45 7.17 1.22
N ALA A 130 0.40 7.29 -0.10
CA ALA A 130 -0.22 6.29 -0.95
C ALA A 130 0.52 6.17 -2.29
N LEU A 131 0.51 4.97 -2.83
CA LEU A 131 0.99 4.62 -4.15
C LEU A 131 -0.23 4.47 -5.06
N PHE A 132 -0.29 5.30 -6.09
CA PHE A 132 -1.39 5.34 -7.05
C PHE A 132 -0.92 4.81 -8.40
N PRO A 133 -1.75 3.99 -9.08
CA PRO A 133 -1.66 3.83 -10.53
C PRO A 133 -1.61 5.20 -11.22
N ARG A 134 -0.68 5.40 -12.14
CA ARG A 134 -0.47 6.71 -12.79
C ARG A 134 -1.74 7.27 -13.44
N GLN A 135 -2.58 6.39 -13.98
CA GLN A 135 -3.86 6.73 -14.63
C GLN A 135 -4.81 7.51 -13.69
N ILE A 136 -4.86 7.17 -12.40
CA ILE A 136 -5.73 7.81 -11.40
C ILE A 136 -5.29 9.26 -11.12
N LEU A 137 -3.99 9.51 -11.16
CA LEU A 137 -3.46 10.86 -10.90
C LEU A 137 -3.71 11.81 -12.07
N VAL A 138 -3.69 11.30 -13.30
CA VAL A 138 -3.96 12.12 -14.50
C VAL A 138 -5.43 12.54 -14.57
N SER A 139 -6.36 11.67 -14.18
CA SER A 139 -7.79 12.01 -14.16
C SER A 139 -8.14 13.13 -13.17
N GLU A 140 -7.39 13.26 -12.06
CA GLU A 140 -7.61 14.35 -11.09
C GLU A 140 -7.12 15.71 -11.61
N GLN A 141 -6.01 15.73 -12.35
CA GLN A 141 -5.47 16.95 -12.95
C GLN A 141 -6.36 17.52 -14.05
N LYS A 142 -6.99 16.65 -14.86
CA LYS A 142 -7.94 17.09 -15.89
C LYS A 142 -9.18 17.73 -15.26
N ASN A 143 -9.70 17.16 -14.18
CA ASN A 143 -10.88 17.70 -13.49
C ASN A 143 -10.62 19.01 -12.73
N THR A 144 -9.36 19.30 -12.36
CA THR A 144 -8.99 20.57 -11.71
C THR A 144 -8.68 21.69 -12.71
N CYS A 145 -8.36 21.37 -13.97
CA CYS A 145 -8.06 22.36 -15.00
C CYS A 145 -9.33 23.01 -15.59
N CYS A 146 -10.45 22.29 -15.67
CA CYS A 146 -11.70 22.81 -16.23
C CYS A 146 -12.44 23.82 -15.34
N TYR A 147 -12.04 24.00 -14.07
CA TYR A 147 -12.70 24.94 -13.14
C TYR A 147 -12.07 26.35 -13.13
N LYS A 148 -11.05 26.62 -13.94
CA LYS A 148 -10.37 27.93 -13.95
C LYS A 148 -10.81 28.90 -15.07
N SER A 149 -11.86 28.59 -15.82
CA SER A 149 -12.25 29.38 -17.01
C SER A 149 -13.58 30.15 -16.94
N ASN A 150 -14.36 30.08 -15.85
CA ASN A 150 -15.64 30.81 -15.74
C ASN A 150 -15.69 31.78 -14.55
N ASN A 151 -14.86 32.82 -14.57
CA ASN A 151 -15.10 34.06 -13.82
C ASN A 151 -14.43 35.21 -14.59
N ARG A 152 -15.15 35.72 -15.58
CA ARG A 152 -15.00 37.08 -16.11
C ARG A 152 -16.40 37.65 -16.27
#